data_AF-A0A261BFX0-F1
#
_entry.id   AF-A0A261BFX0-F1
#
_cell.length_a   1.000
_cell.length_b   1.000
_cell.length_c   1.000
_cell.angle_alpha   90.00
_cell.angle_beta   90.00
_cell.angle_gamma   90.00
#
_symmetry.space_group_name_H-M   'P 1'
#
loop_
_entity.id
_entity.type
_entity.pdbx_description
1 polymer ?
#
loop_
_entity_poly.entity_id
_entity_poly.type
_entity_poly.pdbx_seq_one_letter_code
_entity_poly.pdbx_strand_id
1 'polypeptide(L)'
;MKTFVLLALVAACSAAVFKVPTTQSGSLRAKLIKEGKYTAFLAAQHAARIEQLNTGSQPFVDYFDDFYLGNITLGTPAQPATIVLDTGSSNLWVIDAACTSQACNGYPDSGYKKQKFDTTKSSTFTKETRKFSIQYGSGSCNGYLGTDTVISDTGTSWLGAPNTVVSAIVKQTKATYDFSQELYVVDCSTMQTQPDLVFTIGGTKYNVKSVEYILDLQLGGGKCALAVFSMGSGGFGPSWILGDTFIRQYCNIYDIGNAQIGFAQAHHSF
;
A
#
# COMPACT_ATOMS: atom_id res chain seq x y z
N MET A 1 -22.61 -17.83 54.73
CA MET A 1 -22.32 -16.39 54.56
C MET A 1 -21.25 -16.22 53.48
N LYS A 2 -21.61 -15.49 52.41
CA LYS A 2 -20.74 -14.71 51.51
C LYS A 2 -19.86 -15.46 50.49
N THR A 3 -20.46 -15.76 49.34
CA THR A 3 -19.79 -15.88 48.04
C THR A 3 -19.47 -14.47 47.54
N PHE A 4 -18.18 -14.11 47.45
CA PHE A 4 -17.75 -12.86 46.80
C PHE A 4 -17.59 -13.10 45.30
N VAL A 5 -18.50 -12.54 44.52
CA VAL A 5 -18.41 -12.48 43.05
C VAL A 5 -17.32 -11.45 42.71
N LEU A 6 -16.22 -11.90 42.10
CA LEU A 6 -15.26 -11.01 41.43
C LEU A 6 -15.96 -10.36 40.23
N LEU A 7 -16.31 -9.08 40.35
CA LEU A 7 -16.62 -8.26 39.19
C LEU A 7 -15.30 -7.91 38.50
N ALA A 8 -15.00 -8.57 37.37
CA ALA A 8 -13.98 -8.11 36.45
C ALA A 8 -14.50 -6.82 35.79
N LEU A 9 -13.99 -5.68 36.26
CA LEU A 9 -14.12 -4.39 35.57
C LEU A 9 -13.34 -4.48 34.26
N VAL A 10 -13.99 -4.94 33.20
CA VAL A 10 -13.51 -4.76 31.83
C VAL A 10 -13.71 -3.28 31.51
N ALA A 11 -12.69 -2.47 31.78
CA ALA A 11 -12.60 -1.12 31.26
C ALA A 11 -12.43 -1.22 29.75
N ALA A 12 -13.54 -1.17 29.01
CA ALA A 12 -13.51 -0.99 27.58
C ALA A 12 -13.08 0.46 27.29
N CYS A 13 -11.76 0.68 27.17
CA CYS A 13 -11.24 1.90 26.55
C CYS A 13 -11.65 1.88 25.08
N SER A 14 -12.80 2.47 24.77
CA SER A 14 -13.23 2.71 23.41
C SER A 14 -12.34 3.80 22.81
N ALA A 15 -11.33 3.42 22.02
CA ALA A 15 -10.67 4.38 21.13
C ALA A 15 -11.71 4.90 20.12
N ALA A 16 -11.73 6.22 19.87
CA ALA A 16 -12.54 6.76 18.80
C ALA A 16 -12.01 6.25 17.46
N VAL A 17 -12.82 5.46 16.75
CA VAL A 17 -12.47 4.96 15.42
C VAL A 17 -13.14 5.83 14.37
N PHE A 18 -12.35 6.66 13.70
CA PHE A 18 -12.79 7.45 12.55
C PHE A 18 -12.66 6.61 11.30
N LYS A 19 -13.78 6.32 10.65
CA LYS A 19 -13.82 5.50 9.43
C LYS A 19 -13.91 6.42 8.22
N VAL A 20 -12.95 6.30 7.30
CA VAL A 20 -12.99 6.96 6.00
C VAL A 20 -13.27 5.89 4.95
N PRO A 21 -14.31 6.04 4.11
CA PRO A 21 -14.53 5.14 2.99
C PRO A 21 -13.36 5.19 2.00
N THR A 22 -12.81 4.03 1.66
CA THR A 22 -11.75 3.89 0.66
C THR A 22 -12.28 3.20 -0.59
N THR A 23 -11.73 3.57 -1.75
CA THR A 23 -11.98 2.89 -3.03
C THR A 23 -10.68 2.27 -3.52
N GLN A 24 -10.71 0.99 -3.89
CA GLN A 24 -9.56 0.34 -4.49
C GLN A 24 -9.39 0.83 -5.94
N SER A 25 -8.18 1.22 -6.33
CA SER A 25 -7.87 1.64 -7.71
C SER A 25 -7.98 0.48 -8.72
N GLY A 26 -7.89 -0.76 -8.22
CA GLY A 26 -7.62 -1.96 -9.00
C GLY A 26 -6.17 -2.01 -9.49
N SER A 27 -5.68 -3.22 -9.74
CA SER A 27 -4.26 -3.46 -9.96
C SER A 27 -3.85 -2.93 -11.34
N LEU A 28 -2.90 -2.00 -11.38
CA LEU A 28 -2.35 -1.51 -12.65
C LEU A 28 -1.71 -2.66 -13.42
N ARG A 29 -0.98 -3.54 -12.71
CA ARG A 29 -0.48 -4.80 -13.26
C ARG A 29 -1.59 -5.61 -13.94
N ALA A 30 -2.71 -5.88 -13.26
CA ALA A 30 -3.82 -6.64 -13.84
C ALA A 30 -4.39 -5.97 -15.11
N LYS A 31 -4.56 -4.64 -15.09
CA LYS A 31 -5.01 -3.86 -16.27
C LYS A 31 -4.03 -4.00 -17.43
N LEU A 32 -2.73 -3.83 -17.19
CA LEU A 32 -1.69 -3.93 -18.21
C LEU A 32 -1.57 -5.35 -18.78
N ILE A 33 -1.74 -6.38 -17.95
CA ILE A 33 -1.73 -7.79 -18.39
C ILE A 33 -2.92 -8.04 -19.32
N LYS A 34 -4.12 -7.60 -18.92
CA LYS A 34 -5.34 -7.71 -19.73
C LYS A 34 -5.22 -7.00 -21.08
N GLU A 35 -4.52 -5.87 -21.12
CA GLU A 35 -4.25 -5.12 -22.36
C GLU A 35 -3.05 -5.63 -23.17
N GLY A 36 -2.32 -6.65 -22.68
CA GLY A 36 -1.11 -7.16 -23.33
C GLY A 36 0.07 -6.20 -23.33
N LYS A 37 0.04 -5.13 -22.53
CA LYS A 37 1.07 -4.08 -22.46
C LYS A 37 2.12 -4.30 -21.36
N TYR A 38 1.87 -5.24 -20.46
CA TYR A 38 2.65 -5.40 -19.24
C TYR A 38 4.13 -5.75 -19.48
N THR A 39 4.45 -6.59 -20.46
CA THR A 39 5.85 -6.94 -20.77
C THR A 39 6.67 -5.75 -21.25
N ALA A 40 6.08 -4.86 -22.06
CA ALA A 40 6.74 -3.63 -22.51
C ALA A 40 6.95 -2.65 -21.34
N PHE A 41 5.97 -2.57 -20.43
CA PHE A 41 6.08 -1.78 -19.20
C PHE A 41 7.22 -2.27 -18.30
N LEU A 42 7.34 -3.59 -18.09
CA LEU A 42 8.43 -4.20 -17.33
C LEU A 42 9.80 -3.93 -17.96
N ALA A 43 9.93 -4.09 -19.29
CA ALA A 43 11.18 -3.83 -19.98
C ALA A 43 11.66 -2.37 -19.80
N ALA A 44 10.74 -1.41 -19.86
CA ALA A 44 11.05 0.00 -19.60
C ALA A 44 11.50 0.24 -18.14
N GLN A 45 10.86 -0.43 -17.17
CA GLN A 45 11.27 -0.35 -15.76
C GLN A 45 12.65 -0.95 -15.51
N HIS A 46 12.93 -2.12 -16.09
CA HIS A 46 14.21 -2.78 -15.95
C HIS A 46 15.33 -1.92 -16.54
N ALA A 47 15.09 -1.26 -17.67
CA ALA A 47 16.04 -0.32 -18.25
C ALA A 47 16.33 0.86 -17.31
N ALA A 48 15.30 1.50 -16.74
CA ALA A 48 15.46 2.57 -15.76
C ALA A 48 16.18 2.10 -14.48
N ARG A 49 15.96 0.85 -14.06
CA ARG A 49 16.62 0.23 -12.90
C ARG A 49 18.11 -0.02 -13.13
N ILE A 50 18.49 -0.51 -14.31
CA ILE A 50 19.91 -0.76 -14.64
C ILE A 50 20.72 0.54 -14.55
N GLU A 51 20.13 1.66 -14.96
CA GLU A 51 20.76 2.98 -14.84
C GLU A 51 21.01 3.37 -13.37
N GLN A 52 20.10 3.01 -12.45
CA GLN A 52 20.20 3.31 -11.02
C GLN A 52 21.14 2.38 -10.24
N LEU A 53 21.22 1.10 -10.59
CA LEU A 53 22.07 0.13 -9.88
C LEU A 53 23.57 0.44 -10.00
N ASN A 54 23.97 1.17 -11.04
CA ASN A 54 25.35 1.61 -11.25
C ASN A 54 25.86 2.59 -10.17
N THR A 55 24.99 3.13 -9.32
CA THR A 55 25.37 4.05 -8.23
C THR A 55 25.44 3.38 -6.85
N GLY A 56 25.29 2.05 -6.78
CA GLY A 56 25.26 1.30 -5.51
C GLY A 56 23.99 1.52 -4.67
N SER A 57 22.94 2.09 -5.27
CA SER A 57 21.66 2.34 -4.62
C SER A 57 20.78 1.08 -4.63
N GLN A 58 20.11 0.77 -3.52
CA GLN A 58 19.03 -0.23 -3.46
C GLN A 58 17.69 0.51 -3.43
N PRO A 59 17.05 0.72 -4.59
CA PRO A 59 15.81 1.48 -4.65
C PRO A 59 14.67 0.70 -3.98
N PHE A 60 13.83 1.42 -3.22
CA PHE A 60 12.53 0.91 -2.85
C PHE A 60 11.70 0.78 -4.13
N VAL A 61 11.19 -0.43 -4.38
CA VAL A 61 10.47 -0.76 -5.60
C VAL A 61 8.98 -0.60 -5.33
N ASP A 62 8.33 0.26 -6.09
CA ASP A 62 6.87 0.24 -6.20
C ASP A 62 6.50 -0.98 -7.07
N TYR A 63 5.56 -1.79 -6.59
CA TYR A 63 5.11 -2.99 -7.32
C TYR A 63 3.86 -2.71 -8.18
N PHE A 64 3.39 -1.45 -8.21
CA PHE A 64 2.31 -0.96 -9.08
C PHE A 64 1.03 -1.79 -8.98
N ASP A 65 0.74 -2.25 -7.76
CA ASP A 65 -0.45 -3.02 -7.46
C ASP A 65 -1.59 -2.10 -7.02
N ASP A 66 -2.48 -2.58 -6.17
CA ASP A 66 -3.67 -1.83 -5.76
C ASP A 66 -3.31 -0.66 -4.85
N PHE A 67 -3.92 0.50 -5.09
CA PHE A 67 -3.95 1.59 -4.13
C PHE A 67 -5.32 1.65 -3.48
N TYR A 68 -5.35 1.74 -2.15
CA TYR A 68 -6.55 2.18 -1.44
C TYR A 68 -6.59 3.71 -1.50
N LEU A 69 -7.57 4.23 -2.23
CA LEU A 69 -7.79 5.65 -2.40
C LEU A 69 -8.74 6.14 -1.31
N GLY A 70 -8.25 7.05 -0.47
CA GLY A 70 -9.07 7.73 0.53
C GLY A 70 -9.71 8.98 -0.06
N ASN A 71 -11.02 9.15 0.14
CA ASN A 71 -11.67 10.43 -0.13
C ASN A 71 -11.65 11.27 1.13
N ILE A 72 -10.97 12.41 1.04
CA ILE A 72 -10.78 13.34 2.14
C ILE A 72 -11.26 14.72 1.72
N THR A 73 -11.36 15.61 2.69
CA THR A 73 -11.58 17.03 2.45
C THR A 73 -10.42 17.84 3.00
N LEU A 74 -10.09 18.91 2.28
CA LEU A 74 -9.01 19.83 2.62
C LEU A 74 -9.58 21.24 2.76
N GLY A 75 -9.14 21.94 3.79
CA GLY A 75 -9.41 23.37 3.93
C GLY A 75 -10.83 23.76 4.34
N THR A 76 -11.05 25.07 4.43
CA THR A 76 -12.32 25.66 4.84
C THR A 76 -12.74 26.80 3.91
N PRO A 77 -13.82 26.68 3.11
CA PRO A 77 -14.70 25.52 3.00
C PRO A 77 -13.98 24.28 2.43
N ALA A 78 -14.51 23.11 2.79
CA ALA A 78 -13.99 21.81 2.42
C ALA A 78 -13.92 21.62 0.89
N GLN A 79 -12.73 21.27 0.40
CA GLN A 79 -12.49 20.89 -0.99
C GLN A 79 -12.19 19.39 -1.06
N PRO A 80 -12.84 18.62 -1.95
CA PRO A 80 -12.59 17.19 -2.06
C PRO A 80 -11.19 16.91 -2.60
N ALA A 81 -10.52 15.93 -2.00
CA ALA A 81 -9.26 15.37 -2.49
C ALA A 81 -9.29 13.85 -2.38
N THR A 82 -8.84 13.17 -3.43
CA THR A 82 -8.58 11.74 -3.42
C THR A 82 -7.09 11.54 -3.22
N ILE A 83 -6.73 10.83 -2.15
CA ILE A 83 -5.34 10.61 -1.75
C ILE A 83 -4.98 9.14 -1.86
N VAL A 84 -3.71 8.89 -2.13
CA VAL A 84 -3.09 7.59 -1.90
C VAL A 84 -2.65 7.57 -0.46
N LEU A 85 -3.01 6.49 0.21
CA LEU A 85 -2.58 6.12 1.53
C LEU A 85 -1.13 5.57 1.40
N ASP A 86 -0.11 6.33 1.82
CA ASP A 86 1.34 6.02 1.88
C ASP A 86 1.98 6.02 3.30
N THR A 87 2.17 4.84 3.92
CA THR A 87 2.87 4.73 5.22
C THR A 87 4.38 4.98 5.15
N GLY A 88 4.94 5.12 3.95
CA GLY A 88 6.35 5.41 3.73
C GLY A 88 6.69 6.90 3.81
N SER A 89 5.69 7.79 3.81
CA SER A 89 5.90 9.23 3.87
C SER A 89 5.30 9.86 5.14
N SER A 90 5.86 11.02 5.52
CA SER A 90 5.43 11.79 6.69
C SER A 90 4.68 13.07 6.32
N ASN A 91 4.46 13.29 5.01
CA ASN A 91 3.86 14.51 4.49
C ASN A 91 2.65 14.15 3.63
N LEU A 92 1.58 14.94 3.76
CA LEU A 92 0.49 14.92 2.80
C LEU A 92 0.89 15.71 1.56
N TRP A 93 0.79 15.08 0.40
CA TRP A 93 1.05 15.71 -0.90
C TRP A 93 -0.26 16.08 -1.59
N VAL A 94 -0.40 17.34 -1.98
CA VAL A 94 -1.58 17.86 -2.66
C VAL A 94 -1.18 18.65 -3.90
N ILE A 95 -1.93 18.50 -4.98
CA ILE A 95 -1.70 19.23 -6.22
C ILE A 95 -2.33 20.62 -6.10
N ASP A 96 -1.51 21.66 -6.17
CA ASP A 96 -1.98 23.05 -6.22
C ASP A 96 -2.80 23.29 -7.50
N ALA A 97 -3.96 23.93 -7.37
CA ALA A 97 -4.79 24.38 -8.50
C ALA A 97 -4.01 25.25 -9.50
N ALA A 98 -3.00 26.01 -9.03
CA ALA A 98 -2.11 26.81 -9.87
C ALA A 98 -1.17 25.96 -10.74
N CYS A 99 -0.98 24.68 -10.45
CA CYS A 99 -0.11 23.82 -11.26
C CYS A 99 -0.79 23.44 -12.58
N THR A 100 -0.24 23.90 -13.70
CA THR A 100 -0.79 23.66 -15.05
C THR A 100 -0.04 22.61 -15.86
N SER A 101 0.98 21.97 -15.28
CA SER A 101 1.76 20.93 -15.97
C SER A 101 0.89 19.71 -16.32
N GLN A 102 1.31 18.95 -17.33
CA GLN A 102 0.63 17.71 -17.71
C GLN A 102 0.53 16.73 -16.52
N ALA A 103 1.58 16.60 -15.72
CA ALA A 103 1.60 15.75 -14.53
C ALA A 103 0.54 16.14 -13.49
N CYS A 104 0.25 17.45 -13.36
CA CYS A 104 -0.79 17.99 -12.47
C CYS A 104 -2.20 17.88 -13.04
N ASN A 105 -2.36 17.91 -14.37
CA ASN A 105 -3.66 17.77 -15.03
C ASN A 105 -4.09 16.30 -15.18
N GLY A 106 -3.14 15.37 -15.16
CA GLY A 106 -3.36 13.95 -15.44
C GLY A 106 -3.11 13.60 -16.91
N TYR A 107 -2.94 12.31 -17.17
CA TYR A 107 -2.74 11.79 -18.52
C TYR A 107 -4.09 11.40 -19.13
N PRO A 108 -4.39 11.78 -20.39
CA PRO A 108 -5.68 11.50 -21.03
C PRO A 108 -6.10 10.04 -20.96
N ASP A 109 -5.15 9.12 -21.11
CA ASP A 109 -5.39 7.67 -21.16
C ASP A 109 -5.51 7.02 -19.78
N SER A 110 -5.28 7.76 -18.69
CA SER A 110 -5.33 7.19 -17.35
C SER A 110 -6.75 6.93 -16.85
N GLY A 111 -7.77 7.53 -17.46
CA GLY A 111 -9.16 7.44 -17.01
C GLY A 111 -9.45 8.22 -15.71
N TYR A 112 -8.45 8.88 -15.13
CA TYR A 112 -8.59 9.64 -13.87
C TYR A 112 -8.19 11.10 -14.07
N LYS A 113 -9.11 12.02 -13.75
CA LYS A 113 -8.79 13.45 -13.63
C LYS A 113 -8.19 13.71 -12.27
N LYS A 114 -7.03 14.35 -12.22
CA LYS A 114 -6.42 14.74 -10.94
C LYS A 114 -7.23 15.84 -10.26
N GLN A 115 -7.55 15.63 -8.99
CA GLN A 115 -8.14 16.66 -8.16
C GLN A 115 -7.04 17.63 -7.71
N LYS A 116 -7.38 18.92 -7.67
CA LYS A 116 -6.46 19.98 -7.27
C LYS A 116 -7.06 20.79 -6.15
N PHE A 117 -6.22 21.23 -5.24
CA PHE A 117 -6.59 22.05 -4.11
C PHE A 117 -6.33 23.52 -4.42
N ASP A 118 -7.40 24.31 -4.34
CA ASP A 118 -7.34 25.76 -4.50
C ASP A 118 -7.02 26.41 -3.16
N THR A 119 -5.74 26.69 -2.96
CA THR A 119 -5.22 27.31 -1.73
C THR A 119 -5.85 28.68 -1.44
N THR A 120 -6.33 29.40 -2.47
CA THR A 120 -6.93 30.73 -2.31
C THR A 120 -8.35 30.68 -1.74
N LYS A 121 -9.00 29.52 -1.82
CA LYS A 121 -10.37 29.32 -1.32
C LYS A 121 -10.42 28.78 0.10
N SER A 122 -9.30 28.32 0.66
CA SER A 122 -9.27 27.83 2.04
C SER A 122 -8.87 28.94 3.01
N SER A 123 -9.79 29.31 3.90
CA SER A 123 -9.57 30.24 5.01
C SER A 123 -8.67 29.68 6.11
N THR A 124 -8.50 28.35 6.18
CA THR A 124 -7.62 27.67 7.13
C THR A 124 -6.24 27.37 6.55
N PHE A 125 -6.04 27.61 5.24
CA PHE A 125 -4.76 27.38 4.60
C PHE A 125 -3.76 28.47 4.99
N THR A 126 -2.60 28.05 5.47
CA THR A 126 -1.46 28.95 5.69
C THR A 126 -0.29 28.50 4.84
N LYS A 127 0.15 29.36 3.91
CA LYS A 127 1.30 29.12 3.06
C LYS A 127 2.60 29.31 3.84
N GLU A 128 3.50 28.34 3.80
CA GLU A 128 4.87 28.50 4.29
C GLU A 128 5.76 29.13 3.21
N THR A 129 6.80 29.84 3.65
CA THR A 129 7.82 30.41 2.76
C THR A 129 8.78 29.36 2.21
N ARG A 130 8.89 28.22 2.89
CA ARG A 130 9.80 27.14 2.55
C ARG A 130 9.32 26.40 1.30
N LYS A 131 10.18 26.36 0.30
CA LYS A 131 10.02 25.53 -0.89
C LYS A 131 10.57 24.13 -0.63
N PHE A 132 10.02 23.14 -1.32
CA PHE A 132 10.59 21.80 -1.34
C PHE A 132 10.92 21.41 -2.79
N SER A 133 11.93 20.55 -2.91
CA SER A 133 12.33 19.90 -4.14
C SER A 133 12.80 18.50 -3.77
N ILE A 134 12.15 17.48 -4.34
CA ILE A 134 12.52 16.09 -4.15
C ILE A 134 12.83 15.50 -5.53
N GLN A 135 14.02 14.91 -5.64
CA GLN A 135 14.44 14.15 -6.81
C GLN A 135 14.28 12.66 -6.51
N TYR A 136 13.41 12.01 -7.27
CA TYR A 136 13.25 10.56 -7.31
C TYR A 136 14.05 9.98 -8.47
N GLY A 137 14.25 8.66 -8.44
CA GLY A 137 14.82 7.96 -9.59
C GLY A 137 13.94 8.02 -10.85
N SER A 138 12.64 8.18 -10.68
CA SER A 138 11.63 8.24 -11.74
C SER A 138 11.24 9.66 -12.17
N GLY A 139 11.75 10.71 -11.51
CA GLY A 139 11.35 12.09 -11.79
C GLY A 139 11.61 13.04 -10.63
N SER A 140 10.95 14.21 -10.64
CA SER A 140 11.08 15.18 -9.55
C SER A 140 9.72 15.76 -9.16
N CYS A 141 9.60 16.14 -7.88
CA CYS A 141 8.45 16.87 -7.35
C CYS A 141 8.95 18.16 -6.70
N ASN A 142 8.33 19.29 -7.03
CA ASN A 142 8.73 20.60 -6.53
C ASN A 142 7.49 21.39 -6.13
N GLY A 143 7.62 22.21 -5.09
CA GLY A 143 6.52 23.03 -4.62
C GLY A 143 6.89 23.83 -3.38
N TYR A 144 5.89 24.06 -2.53
CA TYR A 144 6.03 24.77 -1.28
C TYR A 144 5.21 24.05 -0.21
N LEU A 145 5.56 24.29 1.06
CA LEU A 145 4.85 23.72 2.18
C LEU A 145 3.69 24.62 2.61
N GLY A 146 2.69 24.02 3.24
CA GLY A 146 1.56 24.73 3.80
C GLY A 146 0.85 23.87 4.84
N THR A 147 0.19 24.53 5.78
CA THR A 147 -0.59 23.87 6.83
C THR A 147 -2.07 24.07 6.59
N ASP A 148 -2.84 22.99 6.74
CA ASP A 148 -4.31 23.00 6.69
C ASP A 148 -4.86 21.80 7.49
N THR A 149 -6.19 21.69 7.60
CA THR A 149 -6.90 20.59 8.28
C THR A 149 -7.13 19.40 7.33
N VAL A 150 -6.74 18.18 7.73
CA VAL A 150 -6.67 16.98 6.87
C VAL A 150 -6.96 15.66 7.63
N ILE A 151 -7.27 14.55 6.92
CA ILE A 151 -7.55 13.21 7.51
C ILE A 151 -7.00 12.01 6.67
N SER A 152 -6.14 11.14 7.26
CA SER A 152 -5.77 9.69 7.01
C SER A 152 -4.82 9.17 5.90
N ASP A 153 -4.09 8.04 6.19
CA ASP A 153 -3.06 7.30 5.39
C ASP A 153 -2.81 5.77 5.84
N THR A 154 -2.52 4.80 4.91
CA THR A 154 -1.94 3.42 5.01
C THR A 154 -1.31 2.86 3.68
N GLY A 155 0.02 2.69 3.52
CA GLY A 155 0.60 2.32 2.20
C GLY A 155 1.73 1.30 2.12
N THR A 156 1.42 0.11 1.61
CA THR A 156 2.25 -0.74 0.71
C THR A 156 1.40 -1.91 0.21
N SER A 157 1.39 -2.17 -1.11
CA SER A 157 0.40 -3.05 -1.72
C SER A 157 0.62 -4.56 -1.52
N TRP A 158 1.84 -5.11 -1.61
CA TRP A 158 2.09 -6.56 -1.49
C TRP A 158 3.06 -6.92 -0.36
N LEU A 159 3.08 -8.20 0.04
CA LEU A 159 4.02 -8.70 1.05
C LEU A 159 5.43 -8.84 0.46
N GLY A 160 6.39 -8.09 1.00
CA GLY A 160 7.82 -8.27 0.70
C GLY A 160 8.48 -9.25 1.65
N ALA A 161 9.24 -10.22 1.14
CA ALA A 161 9.91 -11.23 1.95
C ALA A 161 11.30 -11.61 1.43
N PRO A 162 12.20 -12.13 2.29
CA PRO A 162 13.50 -12.63 1.85
C PRO A 162 13.38 -13.78 0.84
N ASN A 163 14.32 -13.84 -0.11
CA ASN A 163 14.34 -14.86 -1.18
C ASN A 163 14.15 -16.30 -0.67
N THR A 164 14.75 -16.66 0.46
CA THR A 164 14.64 -18.00 1.05
C THR A 164 13.22 -18.31 1.53
N VAL A 165 12.51 -17.30 2.04
CA VAL A 165 11.14 -17.46 2.51
C VAL A 165 10.17 -17.48 1.36
N VAL A 166 10.34 -16.61 0.35
CA VAL A 166 9.54 -16.69 -0.88
C VAL A 166 9.70 -18.05 -1.54
N SER A 167 10.92 -18.60 -1.60
CA SER A 167 11.16 -19.96 -2.13
C SER A 167 10.39 -21.04 -1.37
N ALA A 168 10.29 -20.92 -0.03
CA ALA A 168 9.52 -21.85 0.79
C ALA A 168 8.00 -21.71 0.54
N ILE A 169 7.50 -20.48 0.44
CA ILE A 169 6.09 -20.20 0.11
C ILE A 169 5.75 -20.78 -1.26
N VAL A 170 6.58 -20.52 -2.29
CA VAL A 170 6.41 -21.03 -3.66
C VAL A 170 6.36 -22.56 -3.67
N LYS A 171 7.27 -23.22 -2.93
CA LYS A 171 7.27 -24.69 -2.80
C LYS A 171 5.99 -25.21 -2.15
N GLN A 172 5.51 -24.54 -1.11
CA GLN A 172 4.30 -24.92 -0.37
C GLN A 172 3.05 -24.74 -1.22
N THR A 173 2.92 -23.59 -1.89
CA THR A 173 1.75 -23.25 -2.71
C THR A 173 1.76 -23.93 -4.06
N LYS A 174 2.90 -24.53 -4.46
CA LYS A 174 3.18 -25.05 -5.80
C LYS A 174 3.05 -23.97 -6.89
N ALA A 175 3.35 -22.72 -6.52
CA ALA A 175 3.32 -21.62 -7.47
C ALA A 175 4.39 -21.82 -8.54
N THR A 176 4.08 -21.43 -9.77
CA THR A 176 5.05 -21.35 -10.87
C THR A 176 5.33 -19.89 -11.17
N TYR A 177 6.57 -19.57 -11.51
CA TYR A 177 6.90 -18.20 -11.91
C TYR A 177 6.51 -17.98 -13.37
N ASP A 178 5.68 -16.98 -13.62
CA ASP A 178 5.40 -16.50 -14.97
C ASP A 178 6.49 -15.48 -15.35
N PHE A 179 7.45 -15.91 -16.18
CA PHE A 179 8.54 -15.05 -16.63
C PHE A 179 8.08 -13.89 -17.52
N SER A 180 6.91 -13.99 -18.15
CA SER A 180 6.35 -12.91 -18.96
C SER A 180 5.67 -11.83 -18.12
N GLN A 181 5.16 -12.21 -16.94
CA GLN A 181 4.42 -11.35 -16.02
C GLN A 181 5.17 -11.05 -14.70
N GLU A 182 6.39 -11.57 -14.54
CA GLU A 182 7.25 -11.39 -13.36
C GLU A 182 6.52 -11.57 -12.01
N LEU A 183 5.63 -12.55 -11.97
CA LEU A 183 4.84 -12.85 -10.79
C LEU A 183 4.69 -14.36 -10.62
N TYR A 184 4.50 -14.79 -9.37
CA TYR A 184 4.18 -16.18 -9.08
C TYR A 184 2.68 -16.42 -9.28
N VAL A 185 2.33 -17.47 -10.02
CA VAL A 185 0.94 -17.87 -10.28
C VAL A 185 0.61 -19.22 -9.66
N VAL A 186 -0.62 -19.36 -9.20
CA VAL A 186 -1.24 -20.60 -8.73
C VAL A 186 -2.56 -20.85 -9.44
N ASP A 187 -3.15 -22.03 -9.30
CA ASP A 187 -4.51 -22.28 -9.76
C ASP A 187 -5.52 -21.57 -8.83
N CYS A 188 -6.47 -20.82 -9.39
CA CYS A 188 -7.48 -20.10 -8.62
C CYS A 188 -8.37 -21.00 -7.77
N SER A 189 -8.53 -22.28 -8.13
CA SER A 189 -9.23 -23.27 -7.29
C SER A 189 -8.56 -23.46 -5.93
N THR A 190 -7.29 -23.09 -5.79
CA THR A 190 -6.54 -23.20 -4.52
C THR A 190 -6.67 -21.96 -3.62
N MET A 191 -7.33 -20.89 -4.09
CA MET A 191 -7.39 -19.60 -3.40
C MET A 191 -7.94 -19.67 -1.97
N GLN A 192 -8.87 -20.59 -1.69
CA GLN A 192 -9.46 -20.77 -0.35
C GLN A 192 -8.90 -21.97 0.42
N THR A 193 -8.03 -22.78 -0.19
CA THR A 193 -7.56 -24.06 0.39
C THR A 193 -6.10 -24.04 0.79
N GLN A 194 -5.36 -23.00 0.42
CA GLN A 194 -3.96 -22.84 0.77
C GLN A 194 -3.81 -22.47 2.25
N PRO A 195 -2.71 -22.88 2.91
CA PRO A 195 -2.54 -22.74 4.35
C PRO A 195 -2.35 -21.28 4.77
N ASP A 196 -2.74 -20.91 5.98
CA ASP A 196 -2.50 -19.55 6.47
C ASP A 196 -0.99 -19.24 6.50
N LEU A 197 -0.61 -18.01 6.13
CA LEU A 197 0.73 -17.49 6.45
C LEU A 197 0.73 -17.09 7.93
N VAL A 198 1.56 -17.75 8.74
CA VAL A 198 1.63 -17.53 10.18
C VAL A 198 2.85 -16.69 10.53
N PHE A 199 2.63 -15.43 10.90
CA PHE A 199 3.64 -14.53 11.43
C PHE A 199 3.65 -14.61 12.95
N THR A 200 4.83 -14.67 13.57
CA THR A 200 4.94 -14.54 15.04
C THR A 200 5.61 -13.22 15.36
N ILE A 201 4.86 -12.28 15.95
CA ILE A 201 5.34 -10.94 16.33
C ILE A 201 5.10 -10.78 17.83
N GLY A 202 6.17 -10.54 18.60
CA GLY A 202 6.08 -10.40 20.06
C GLY A 202 5.53 -11.64 20.77
N GLY A 203 5.75 -12.85 20.22
CA GLY A 203 5.23 -14.11 20.76
C GLY A 203 3.77 -14.44 20.38
N THR A 204 3.05 -13.49 19.79
CA THR A 204 1.68 -13.69 19.28
C THR A 204 1.70 -14.17 17.84
N LYS A 205 0.84 -15.15 17.52
CA LYS A 205 0.65 -15.66 16.15
C LYS A 205 -0.42 -14.88 15.42
N TYR A 206 -0.09 -14.40 14.22
CA TYR A 206 -0.97 -13.70 13.29
C TYR A 206 -1.10 -14.56 12.03
N ASN A 207 -2.32 -14.99 11.74
CA ASN A 207 -2.63 -15.89 10.65
C ASN A 207 -3.27 -15.09 9.51
N VAL A 208 -2.58 -14.97 8.39
CA VAL A 208 -3.10 -14.37 7.15
C VAL A 208 -3.70 -15.46 6.29
N LYS A 209 -5.00 -15.35 5.99
CA LYS A 209 -5.75 -16.33 5.21
C LYS A 209 -5.29 -16.36 3.75
N SER A 210 -5.48 -17.49 3.08
CA SER A 210 -5.09 -17.69 1.68
C SER A 210 -5.72 -16.71 0.70
N VAL A 211 -6.97 -16.32 0.94
CA VAL A 211 -7.67 -15.31 0.13
C VAL A 211 -7.01 -13.93 0.16
N GLU A 212 -6.18 -13.63 1.16
CA GLU A 212 -5.50 -12.34 1.27
C GLU A 212 -4.16 -12.31 0.53
N TYR A 213 -3.57 -13.47 0.24
CA TYR A 213 -2.28 -13.57 -0.44
C TYR A 213 -2.34 -14.31 -1.79
N ILE A 214 -3.51 -14.85 -2.16
CA ILE A 214 -3.80 -15.41 -3.48
C ILE A 214 -4.92 -14.58 -4.11
N LEU A 215 -4.59 -13.82 -5.14
CA LEU A 215 -5.47 -12.82 -5.73
C LEU A 215 -5.87 -13.21 -7.14
N ASP A 216 -7.18 -13.22 -7.42
CA ASP A 216 -7.68 -13.32 -8.79
C ASP A 216 -7.52 -11.97 -9.51
N LEU A 217 -6.40 -11.85 -10.23
CA LEU A 217 -6.11 -10.70 -11.09
C LEU A 217 -6.64 -10.87 -12.52
N GLN A 218 -7.50 -11.87 -12.77
CA GLN A 218 -8.04 -12.19 -14.09
C GLN A 218 -6.96 -12.48 -15.13
N LEU A 219 -5.92 -13.23 -14.74
CA LEU A 219 -4.76 -13.53 -15.60
C LEU A 219 -5.10 -14.45 -16.78
N GLY A 220 -6.30 -15.05 -16.79
CA GLY A 220 -6.71 -16.07 -17.76
C GLY A 220 -6.24 -17.48 -17.38
N GLY A 221 -6.80 -18.49 -18.03
CA GLY A 221 -6.40 -19.90 -17.83
C GLY A 221 -6.64 -20.46 -16.42
N GLY A 222 -7.53 -19.85 -15.64
CA GLY A 222 -7.79 -20.23 -14.24
C GLY A 222 -6.63 -19.94 -13.29
N LYS A 223 -5.76 -18.98 -13.61
CA LYS A 223 -4.58 -18.63 -12.81
C LYS A 223 -4.79 -17.39 -11.96
N CYS A 224 -4.34 -17.48 -10.71
CA CYS A 224 -4.36 -16.42 -9.70
C CYS A 224 -2.93 -16.05 -9.30
N ALA A 225 -2.70 -14.80 -8.92
CA ALA A 225 -1.41 -14.31 -8.49
C ALA A 225 -1.15 -14.65 -7.01
N LEU A 226 0.08 -15.01 -6.69
CA LEU A 226 0.60 -15.05 -5.32
C LEU A 226 1.16 -13.66 -4.97
N ALA A 227 0.50 -12.94 -4.07
CA ALA A 227 0.81 -11.55 -3.69
C ALA A 227 2.00 -11.44 -2.71
N VAL A 228 3.13 -12.03 -3.12
CA VAL A 228 4.40 -12.03 -2.40
C VAL A 228 5.53 -11.77 -3.40
N PHE A 229 6.46 -10.90 -3.03
CA PHE A 229 7.65 -10.63 -3.83
C PHE A 229 8.95 -10.88 -3.07
N SER A 230 9.97 -11.25 -3.85
CA SER A 230 11.32 -11.54 -3.37
C SER A 230 12.14 -10.26 -3.18
N MET A 231 12.81 -10.14 -2.04
CA MET A 231 13.75 -9.07 -1.73
C MET A 231 15.17 -9.62 -1.52
N GLY A 232 16.15 -8.97 -2.15
CA GLY A 232 17.58 -9.26 -1.95
C GLY A 232 18.10 -8.74 -0.61
N SER A 233 19.07 -9.44 -0.01
CA SER A 233 19.62 -9.16 1.34
C SER A 233 20.70 -8.06 1.35
N GLY A 234 20.45 -6.90 0.74
CA GLY A 234 21.44 -5.82 0.61
C GLY A 234 21.69 -4.97 1.86
N GLY A 235 21.00 -5.22 2.98
CA GLY A 235 21.07 -4.46 4.23
C GLY A 235 20.54 -5.27 5.45
N PHE A 236 20.44 -4.63 6.63
CA PHE A 236 20.10 -5.20 7.96
C PHE A 236 19.19 -6.47 7.93
N GLY A 237 19.80 -7.65 7.78
CA GLY A 237 19.14 -8.96 7.96
C GLY A 237 17.95 -9.26 7.02
N PRO A 238 17.24 -10.38 7.24
CA PRO A 238 16.01 -10.69 6.51
C PRO A 238 14.94 -9.63 6.81
N SER A 239 14.73 -8.71 5.88
CA SER A 239 13.72 -7.65 5.98
C SER A 239 12.39 -8.13 5.38
N TRP A 240 11.30 -7.89 6.10
CA TRP A 240 9.93 -8.15 5.66
C TRP A 240 9.18 -6.83 5.48
N ILE A 241 8.35 -6.74 4.45
CA ILE A 241 7.42 -5.64 4.24
C ILE A 241 6.00 -6.20 4.34
N LEU A 242 5.28 -5.86 5.41
CA LEU A 242 3.90 -6.29 5.64
C LEU A 242 2.92 -5.37 4.88
N GLY A 243 2.70 -5.65 3.59
CA GLY A 243 1.80 -4.87 2.71
C GLY A 243 0.32 -5.29 2.77
N ASP A 244 -0.47 -4.99 1.72
CA ASP A 244 -1.95 -5.16 1.73
C ASP A 244 -2.38 -6.55 2.16
N THR A 245 -1.66 -7.58 1.74
CA THR A 245 -1.89 -8.97 2.19
C THR A 245 -2.07 -9.08 3.72
N PHE A 246 -1.23 -8.38 4.49
CA PHE A 246 -1.33 -8.35 5.95
C PHE A 246 -2.36 -7.31 6.42
N ILE A 247 -2.40 -6.14 5.79
CA ILE A 247 -3.29 -5.01 6.16
C ILE A 247 -4.78 -5.34 5.92
N ARG A 248 -5.09 -6.18 4.94
CA ARG A 248 -6.46 -6.69 4.69
C ARG A 248 -6.92 -7.58 5.84
N GLN A 249 -6.02 -8.43 6.37
CA GLN A 249 -6.32 -9.31 7.48
C GLN A 249 -6.35 -8.59 8.85
N TYR A 250 -5.50 -7.58 9.03
CA TYR A 250 -5.28 -6.91 10.31
C TYR A 250 -5.27 -5.38 10.19
N CYS A 251 -6.06 -4.72 11.03
CA CYS A 251 -5.96 -3.28 11.26
C CYS A 251 -4.68 -2.96 12.02
N ASN A 252 -3.88 -2.03 11.48
CA ASN A 252 -2.64 -1.57 12.11
C ASN A 252 -2.91 -0.36 13.01
N ILE A 253 -2.40 -0.40 14.24
CA ILE A 253 -2.48 0.69 15.21
C ILE A 253 -1.07 1.20 15.45
N TYR A 254 -0.78 2.40 14.97
CA TYR A 254 0.52 3.06 15.16
C TYR A 254 0.47 3.91 16.44
N ASP A 255 0.96 3.35 17.55
CA ASP A 255 1.05 4.05 18.83
C ASP A 255 2.44 4.67 18.98
N ILE A 256 2.59 5.82 18.32
CA ILE A 256 3.85 6.57 18.26
C ILE A 256 4.29 7.03 19.66
N GLY A 257 3.34 7.39 20.53
CA GLY A 257 3.61 7.90 21.88
C GLY A 257 4.29 6.86 22.78
N ASN A 258 3.92 5.59 22.64
CA ASN A 258 4.54 4.47 23.36
C ASN A 258 5.58 3.71 22.52
N ALA A 259 5.92 4.20 21.33
CA ALA A 259 6.85 3.56 20.39
C ALA A 259 6.51 2.09 20.10
N GLN A 260 5.22 1.80 19.88
CA GLN A 260 4.75 0.43 19.63
C GLN A 260 3.76 0.39 18.45
N ILE A 261 3.61 -0.81 17.87
CA ILE A 261 2.60 -1.09 16.85
C ILE A 261 1.69 -2.21 17.37
N GLY A 262 0.39 -2.02 17.20
CA GLY A 262 -0.64 -3.00 17.52
C GLY A 262 -1.33 -3.52 16.27
N PHE A 263 -1.89 -4.73 16.37
CA PHE A 263 -2.65 -5.36 15.30
C PHE A 263 -3.98 -5.87 15.84
N ALA A 264 -5.08 -5.49 15.20
CA ALA A 264 -6.41 -5.99 15.50
C ALA A 264 -6.98 -6.73 14.28
N GLN A 265 -7.72 -7.82 14.47
CA GLN A 265 -8.30 -8.54 13.36
C GLN A 265 -9.29 -7.65 12.60
N ALA A 266 -9.14 -7.55 11.27
CA ALA A 266 -10.04 -6.78 10.43
C ALA A 266 -11.41 -7.46 10.29
N HIS A 267 -12.45 -6.66 10.11
CA HIS A 267 -13.81 -7.16 9.91
C HIS A 267 -14.03 -7.51 8.43
N HIS A 268 -14.33 -8.78 8.16
CA HIS A 268 -14.65 -9.29 6.84
C HIS A 268 -16.14 -9.64 6.79
N SER A 269 -16.95 -8.86 6.09
CA SER A 269 -18.33 -9.20 5.75
C SER A 269 -18.33 -9.79 4.34
N PHE A 270 -18.46 -11.10 4.24
CA PHE A 270 -18.64 -11.84 2.99
C PHE A 270 -20.09 -11.77 2.52
#